data_AF-D7BNE7-F1
#
_entry.id   AF-D7BNE7-F1
#
_cell.length_a   1.000
_cell.length_b   1.000
_cell.length_c   1.000
_cell.angle_alpha   90.00
_cell.angle_beta   90.00
_cell.angle_gamma   90.00
#
_symmetry.space_group_name_H-M   'P 1'
#
loop_
_entity.id
_entity.type
_entity.pdbx_description
1 polymer ?
#
loop_
_entity_poly.entity_id
_entity_poly.type
_entity_poly.pdbx_seq_one_letter_code
_entity_poly.pdbx_strand_id
1 'polypeptide(L)'
;MAFIDLIQQLADESSPLIDRAGELRVALAADPNDAESFEELASIIRKLGQSQPTVDPLTADDDQPRKTPAHLVLWALAEDLASDSRAWYPLLELAKLAVENDPAGAVHHIDVATGREESGLALETGIQILVDAGHIDTALQVGIGRWNPDKHSVGVGIELSKAALAAGKIADAKRCVEILVKRYPGNHDVLDLRDAVADL
;
A
#
# COMPACT_ATOMS: atom_id res chain seq x y z
N MET A 1 9.33 11.48 18.88
CA MET A 1 10.66 11.52 18.25
C MET A 1 10.43 11.97 16.81
N ALA A 2 11.15 12.96 16.29
CA ALA A 2 10.86 13.48 14.96
C ALA A 2 11.35 12.47 13.89
N PHE A 3 10.62 12.33 12.79
CA PHE A 3 11.00 11.45 11.67
C PHE A 3 12.43 11.72 11.17
N ILE A 4 12.85 12.99 11.15
CA ILE A 4 14.21 13.39 10.77
C ILE A 4 15.26 12.80 11.72
N ASP A 5 14.97 12.69 13.02
CA ASP A 5 15.87 12.06 13.98
C ASP A 5 16.09 10.57 13.63
N LEU A 6 15.05 9.88 13.13
CA LEU A 6 15.14 8.48 12.72
C LEU A 6 15.93 8.31 11.41
N ILE A 7 15.79 9.22 10.45
CA ILE A 7 16.62 9.20 9.22
C ILE A 7 18.08 9.49 9.55
N GLN A 8 18.35 10.45 10.44
CA GLN A 8 19.72 10.77 10.85
C GLN A 8 20.39 9.60 11.57
N GLN A 9 19.64 8.75 12.28
CA GLN A 9 20.17 7.51 12.86
C GLN A 9 20.55 6.45 11.80
N LEU A 10 19.95 6.50 10.60
CA LEU A 10 20.23 5.57 9.50
C LEU A 10 21.48 5.96 8.68
N ALA A 11 21.96 7.19 8.78
CA ALA A 11 22.99 7.75 7.92
C ALA A 11 24.16 8.36 8.71
N ASP A 12 25.33 8.52 8.08
CA ASP A 12 26.36 9.44 8.58
C ASP A 12 25.92 10.88 8.26
N GLU A 13 26.19 11.84 9.17
CA GLU A 13 25.60 13.19 9.25
C GLU A 13 25.69 14.10 7.99
N SER A 14 26.30 13.66 6.88
CA SER A 14 26.55 14.49 5.69
C SER A 14 26.19 13.82 4.35
N SER A 15 25.09 13.07 4.31
CA SER A 15 24.63 12.42 3.07
C SER A 15 23.64 13.31 2.29
N PRO A 16 23.83 13.53 0.96
CA PRO A 16 22.87 14.25 0.12
C PRO A 16 21.49 13.57 0.07
N LEU A 17 21.41 12.29 0.47
CA LEU A 17 20.14 11.58 0.63
C LEU A 17 19.30 12.12 1.80
N ILE A 18 19.94 12.66 2.84
CA ILE A 18 19.23 13.28 3.99
C ILE A 18 18.58 14.58 3.53
N ASP A 19 19.29 15.41 2.75
CA ASP A 19 18.75 16.65 2.21
C ASP A 19 17.54 16.36 1.31
N ARG A 20 17.67 15.39 0.40
CA ARG A 20 16.56 14.96 -0.46
C ARG A 20 15.39 14.40 0.34
N ALA A 21 15.65 13.63 1.39
CA ALA A 21 14.59 13.13 2.27
C ALA A 21 13.84 14.26 2.98
N GLY A 22 14.53 15.34 3.37
CA GLY A 22 13.92 16.55 3.91
C GLY A 22 13.00 17.25 2.92
N GLU A 23 13.43 17.41 1.66
CA GLU A 23 12.60 17.98 0.59
C GLU A 23 11.32 17.17 0.34
N LEU A 24 11.46 15.85 0.22
CA LEU A 24 10.33 14.94 0.04
C LEU A 24 9.37 14.99 1.23
N ARG A 25 9.89 15.15 2.45
CA ARG A 25 9.03 15.30 3.63
C ARG A 25 8.21 16.59 3.61
N VAL A 26 8.76 17.68 3.08
CA VAL A 26 8.03 18.94 2.85
C VAL A 26 6.98 18.76 1.77
N ALA A 27 7.29 18.09 0.66
CA ALA A 27 6.32 17.77 -0.39
C ALA A 27 5.14 16.95 0.17
N LEU A 28 5.43 15.90 0.94
CA LEU A 28 4.42 15.04 1.57
C LEU A 28 3.63 15.74 2.68
N ALA A 29 4.14 16.82 3.27
CA ALA A 29 3.35 17.65 4.17
C ALA A 29 2.31 18.50 3.40
N ALA A 30 2.63 18.91 2.17
CA ALA A 30 1.70 19.63 1.30
C ALA A 30 0.62 18.68 0.74
N ASP A 31 1.05 17.52 0.22
CA ASP A 31 0.18 16.45 -0.27
C ASP A 31 0.63 15.08 0.30
N PRO A 32 -0.04 14.56 1.34
CA PRO A 32 0.31 13.26 1.91
C PRO A 32 -0.02 12.09 0.97
N ASN A 33 -0.71 12.33 -0.14
CA ASN A 33 -1.08 11.31 -1.12
C ASN A 33 -0.20 11.33 -2.38
N ASP A 34 0.87 12.12 -2.40
CA ASP A 34 1.88 12.07 -3.45
C ASP A 34 2.67 10.75 -3.35
N ALA A 35 2.17 9.75 -4.08
CA ALA A 35 2.73 8.41 -4.13
C ALA A 35 4.19 8.41 -4.62
N GLU A 36 4.52 9.25 -5.61
CA GLU A 36 5.88 9.32 -6.16
C GLU A 36 6.87 9.82 -5.10
N SER A 37 6.52 10.90 -4.40
CA SER A 37 7.33 11.42 -3.31
C SER A 37 7.47 10.43 -2.16
N PHE A 38 6.41 9.70 -1.82
CA PHE A 38 6.46 8.67 -0.77
C PHE A 38 7.38 7.51 -1.17
N GLU A 39 7.22 6.99 -2.38
CA GLU A 39 8.03 5.87 -2.89
C GLU A 39 9.52 6.24 -2.99
N GLU A 40 9.83 7.46 -3.41
CA GLU A 40 11.20 7.96 -3.44
C GLU A 40 11.80 8.02 -2.03
N LEU A 41 11.05 8.58 -1.07
CA LEU A 41 11.49 8.66 0.32
C LEU A 41 11.68 7.27 0.93
N ALA A 42 10.76 6.35 0.65
CA ALA A 42 10.85 4.97 1.10
C ALA A 42 12.08 4.25 0.50
N SER A 43 12.40 4.54 -0.77
CA SER A 43 13.60 4.04 -1.45
C SER A 43 14.88 4.56 -0.78
N ILE A 44 14.91 5.85 -0.40
CA ILE A 44 16.03 6.43 0.35
C ILE A 44 16.21 5.73 1.70
N ILE A 45 15.15 5.55 2.47
CA ILE A 45 15.19 4.88 3.79
C ILE A 45 15.74 3.45 3.65
N ARG A 46 15.30 2.70 2.64
CA ARG A 46 15.81 1.35 2.37
C ARG A 46 17.30 1.34 2.02
N LYS A 47 17.75 2.27 1.17
CA LYS A 47 19.17 2.39 0.81
C LYS A 47 20.03 2.69 2.02
N LEU A 48 19.62 3.63 2.87
CA LEU A 48 20.35 3.99 4.09
C LEU A 48 20.41 2.81 5.08
N GLY A 49 19.32 2.05 5.20
CA GLY A 49 19.30 0.83 6.02
C GLY A 49 20.18 -0.32 5.50
N GLN A 50 20.45 -0.37 4.18
CA GLN A 50 21.29 -1.40 3.55
C GLN A 50 22.79 -1.07 3.57
N SER A 51 23.17 0.20 3.64
CA SER A 51 24.59 0.63 3.65
C SER A 51 25.33 0.29 4.95
N GLN A 52 24.82 -0.63 5.77
CA GLN A 52 25.42 -0.98 7.06
C GLN A 52 26.36 -2.19 6.92
N PRO A 53 27.58 -2.12 7.46
CA PRO A 53 28.44 -3.28 7.53
C PRO A 53 27.82 -4.30 8.49
N THR A 54 27.77 -5.56 8.08
CA THR A 54 27.44 -6.70 8.95
C THR A 54 28.51 -6.77 10.03
N VAL A 55 28.23 -6.24 11.23
CA VAL A 55 29.13 -6.41 12.38
C VAL A 55 29.06 -7.87 12.79
N ASP A 56 30.20 -8.54 12.89
CA ASP A 56 30.29 -9.93 13.35
C ASP A 56 29.69 -10.02 14.77
N PRO A 57 28.66 -10.85 15.00
CA PRO A 57 27.98 -10.96 16.30
C PRO A 57 28.92 -11.36 17.45
N LEU A 58 30.08 -11.93 17.14
CA LEU A 58 31.07 -12.38 18.11
C LEU A 58 32.16 -11.33 18.41
N THR A 59 32.23 -10.23 17.64
CA THR A 59 33.19 -9.13 17.86
C THR A 59 32.53 -7.77 18.02
N ALA A 60 31.21 -7.69 17.99
CA ALA A 60 30.48 -6.46 18.26
C ALA A 60 30.70 -6.07 19.74
N ASP A 61 31.33 -4.92 19.98
CA ASP A 61 31.22 -4.25 21.28
C ASP A 61 29.73 -3.95 21.53
N ASP A 62 29.21 -4.39 22.67
CA ASP A 62 27.79 -4.27 23.07
C ASP A 62 27.35 -2.79 23.28
N ASP A 63 28.30 -1.85 23.20
CA ASP A 63 28.12 -0.41 23.39
C ASP A 63 27.75 0.36 22.11
N GLN A 64 27.69 -0.28 20.92
CA GLN A 64 27.17 0.39 19.73
C GLN A 64 25.62 0.43 19.77
N PRO A 65 24.98 1.62 19.73
CA PRO A 65 23.53 1.70 19.72
C PRO A 65 22.99 0.98 18.47
N ARG A 66 22.15 -0.05 18.69
CA ARG A 66 21.46 -0.75 17.59
C ARG A 66 20.67 0.27 16.78
N LYS A 67 21.11 0.51 15.54
CA LYS A 67 20.42 1.42 14.62
C LYS A 67 19.04 0.86 14.26
N THR A 68 18.05 1.74 14.19
CA THR A 68 16.65 1.39 13.93
C THR A 68 16.51 0.72 12.55
N PRO A 69 15.88 -0.47 12.44
CA PRO A 69 15.62 -1.12 11.15
C PRO A 69 14.83 -0.23 10.18
N ALA A 70 15.17 -0.27 8.89
CA ALA A 70 14.54 0.55 7.85
C ALA A 70 13.00 0.39 7.79
N HIS A 71 12.48 -0.83 8.01
CA HIS A 71 11.04 -1.06 8.02
C HIS A 71 10.32 -0.36 9.18
N LEU A 72 10.97 -0.20 10.35
CA LEU A 72 10.41 0.58 11.47
C LEU A 72 10.40 2.08 11.16
N VAL A 73 11.39 2.57 10.41
CA VAL A 73 11.42 3.97 9.96
C VAL A 73 10.34 4.23 8.91
N LEU A 74 10.11 3.27 7.98
CA LEU A 74 8.99 3.34 7.04
C LEU A 74 7.64 3.30 7.75
N TRP A 75 7.49 2.44 8.76
CA TRP A 75 6.30 2.39 9.59
C TRP A 75 6.03 3.74 10.27
N ALA A 76 7.03 4.29 10.96
CA ALA A 76 6.90 5.58 11.65
C ALA A 76 6.58 6.74 10.70
N LEU A 77 7.17 6.76 9.49
CA LEU A 77 6.84 7.73 8.44
C LEU A 77 5.36 7.64 8.04
N ALA A 78 4.89 6.42 7.76
CA ALA A 78 3.53 6.21 7.30
C ALA A 78 2.51 6.54 8.40
N GLU A 79 2.79 6.23 9.67
CA GLU A 79 1.95 6.63 10.82
C GLU A 79 1.86 8.16 10.99
N ASP A 80 3.01 8.83 10.91
CA ASP A 80 3.07 10.29 11.03
C ASP A 80 2.26 10.97 9.92
N LEU A 81 2.39 10.50 8.68
CA LEU A 81 1.62 11.01 7.55
C LEU A 81 0.13 10.63 7.63
N ALA A 82 -0.21 9.42 8.08
CA ALA A 82 -1.58 8.94 8.20
C ALA A 82 -2.42 9.73 9.23
N SER A 83 -1.75 10.47 10.13
CA SER A 83 -2.39 11.37 11.09
C SER A 83 -3.09 12.56 10.41
N ASP A 84 -2.71 12.93 9.18
CA ASP A 84 -3.45 13.90 8.37
C ASP A 84 -4.77 13.29 7.88
N SER A 85 -5.91 13.94 8.15
CA SER A 85 -7.25 13.49 7.72
C SER A 85 -7.41 13.28 6.20
N ARG A 86 -6.57 13.91 5.38
CA ARG A 86 -6.57 13.78 3.91
C ARG A 86 -5.80 12.54 3.43
N ALA A 87 -4.93 11.99 4.28
CA ALA A 87 -3.99 10.94 3.90
C ALA A 87 -4.70 9.59 3.73
N TRP A 88 -4.82 9.09 2.52
CA TRP A 88 -5.28 7.73 2.23
C TRP A 88 -4.13 6.85 1.75
N TYR A 89 -3.16 7.39 1.01
CA TYR A 89 -2.04 6.60 0.50
C TYR A 89 -1.11 6.07 1.61
N PRO A 90 -0.70 6.86 2.62
CA PRO A 90 0.11 6.35 3.73
C PRO A 90 -0.57 5.25 4.55
N LEU A 91 -1.91 5.25 4.63
CA LEU A 91 -2.66 4.16 5.25
C LEU A 91 -2.53 2.86 4.44
N LEU A 92 -2.50 2.91 3.12
CA LEU A 92 -2.26 1.73 2.30
C LEU A 92 -0.84 1.21 2.46
N GLU A 93 0.13 2.09 2.66
CA GLU A 93 1.52 1.71 2.98
C GLU A 93 1.62 1.04 4.36
N LEU A 94 0.89 1.53 5.37
CA LEU A 94 0.74 0.83 6.65
C LEU A 94 0.08 -0.54 6.46
N ALA A 95 -0.95 -0.64 5.61
CA ALA A 95 -1.58 -1.92 5.32
C ALA A 95 -0.59 -2.91 4.68
N LYS A 96 0.23 -2.48 3.71
CA LYS A 96 1.30 -3.30 3.10
C LYS A 96 2.31 -3.79 4.13
N LEU A 97 2.73 -2.94 5.07
CA LEU A 97 3.67 -3.32 6.11
C LEU A 97 3.06 -4.28 7.13
N ALA A 98 1.76 -4.11 7.42
CA ALA A 98 1.04 -4.90 8.41
C ALA A 98 0.59 -6.27 7.89
N VAL A 99 0.24 -6.41 6.61
CA VAL A 99 -0.56 -7.53 6.09
C VAL A 99 -0.06 -8.92 6.46
N GLU A 100 1.26 -9.15 6.46
CA GLU A 100 1.86 -10.46 6.78
C GLU A 100 1.78 -10.82 8.29
N ASN A 101 1.86 -9.83 9.18
CA ASN A 101 1.98 -10.03 10.62
C ASN A 101 0.72 -9.65 11.41
N ASP A 102 -0.07 -8.73 10.87
CA ASP A 102 -1.35 -8.25 11.40
C ASP A 102 -2.34 -7.97 10.25
N PRO A 103 -2.94 -9.02 9.66
CA PRO A 103 -3.95 -8.85 8.61
C PRO A 103 -5.16 -8.03 9.05
N ALA A 104 -5.52 -8.08 10.34
CA ALA A 104 -6.64 -7.33 10.89
C ALA A 104 -6.34 -5.82 10.94
N GLY A 105 -5.13 -5.46 11.38
CA GLY A 105 -4.61 -4.09 11.29
C GLY A 105 -4.53 -3.59 9.86
N ALA A 106 -4.07 -4.43 8.92
CA ALA A 106 -4.04 -4.08 7.50
C ALA A 106 -5.45 -3.75 6.95
N VAL A 107 -6.45 -4.59 7.25
CA VAL A 107 -7.85 -4.32 6.88
C VAL A 107 -8.35 -3.01 7.51
N HIS A 108 -8.02 -2.74 8.77
CA HIS A 108 -8.40 -1.48 9.41
C HIS A 108 -7.82 -0.26 8.67
N HIS A 109 -6.55 -0.30 8.30
CA HIS A 109 -5.93 0.79 7.53
C HIS A 109 -6.57 0.97 6.15
N ILE A 110 -6.87 -0.12 5.44
CA ILE A 110 -7.60 -0.09 4.16
C ILE A 110 -8.99 0.53 4.35
N ASP A 111 -9.72 0.15 5.39
CA ASP A 111 -11.05 0.67 5.70
C ASP A 111 -11.02 2.19 5.94
N VAL A 112 -10.01 2.68 6.66
CA VAL A 112 -9.85 4.13 6.86
C VAL A 112 -9.46 4.83 5.56
N ALA A 113 -8.57 4.23 4.75
CA ALA A 113 -8.15 4.81 3.46
C ALA A 113 -9.32 4.95 2.49
N THR A 114 -10.14 3.90 2.36
CA THR A 114 -11.35 3.88 1.52
C THR A 114 -12.43 4.84 2.01
N GLY A 115 -12.45 5.16 3.30
CA GLY A 115 -13.30 6.22 3.84
C GLY A 115 -12.84 7.65 3.49
N ARG A 116 -11.56 7.83 3.16
CA ARG A 116 -10.96 9.14 2.80
C ARG A 116 -10.89 9.38 1.29
N GLU A 117 -10.91 8.31 0.49
CA GLU A 117 -10.73 8.32 -0.95
C GLU A 117 -11.97 7.73 -1.64
N GLU A 118 -12.75 8.57 -2.32
CA GLU A 118 -14.09 8.21 -2.83
C GLU A 118 -14.09 7.68 -4.28
N SER A 119 -13.00 7.84 -5.04
CA SER A 119 -12.92 7.37 -6.42
C SER A 119 -12.67 5.86 -6.52
N GLY A 120 -12.36 5.20 -5.40
CA GLY A 120 -12.16 3.77 -5.32
C GLY A 120 -10.72 3.31 -5.60
N LEU A 121 -9.78 4.23 -5.86
CA LEU A 121 -8.36 3.92 -5.98
C LEU A 121 -7.79 3.29 -4.71
N ALA A 122 -8.20 3.77 -3.53
CA ALA A 122 -7.78 3.18 -2.27
C ALA A 122 -8.36 1.78 -2.07
N LEU A 123 -9.59 1.55 -2.54
CA LEU A 123 -10.24 0.25 -2.46
C LEU A 123 -9.58 -0.75 -3.42
N GLU A 124 -9.32 -0.34 -4.65
CA GLU A 124 -8.59 -1.10 -5.66
C GLU A 124 -7.21 -1.53 -5.14
N THR A 125 -6.44 -0.58 -4.64
CA THR A 125 -5.11 -0.86 -4.08
C THR A 125 -5.20 -1.74 -2.83
N GLY A 126 -6.17 -1.50 -1.95
CA GLY A 126 -6.40 -2.33 -0.76
C GLY A 126 -6.74 -3.79 -1.09
N ILE A 127 -7.55 -4.02 -2.14
CA ILE A 127 -7.83 -5.37 -2.65
C ILE A 127 -6.54 -6.02 -3.14
N GLN A 128 -5.74 -5.31 -3.93
CA GLN A 128 -4.47 -5.83 -4.45
C GLN A 128 -3.51 -6.23 -3.32
N ILE A 129 -3.36 -5.39 -2.28
CA ILE A 129 -2.51 -5.68 -1.11
C ILE A 129 -2.91 -7.01 -0.47
N LEU A 130 -4.22 -7.23 -0.26
CA LEU A 130 -4.73 -8.44 0.37
C LEU A 130 -4.58 -9.67 -0.54
N VAL A 131 -4.80 -9.52 -1.85
CA VAL A 131 -4.64 -10.60 -2.83
C VAL A 131 -3.17 -11.03 -2.93
N ASP A 132 -2.25 -10.07 -3.02
CA ASP A 132 -0.81 -10.33 -3.14
C ASP A 132 -0.26 -11.05 -1.91
N ALA A 133 -0.81 -10.76 -0.73
CA ALA A 133 -0.51 -11.45 0.53
C ALA A 133 -1.26 -12.79 0.71
N GLY A 134 -2.02 -13.24 -0.29
CA GLY A 134 -2.76 -14.51 -0.24
C GLY A 134 -4.06 -14.49 0.57
N HIS A 135 -4.50 -13.32 1.04
CA HIS A 135 -5.76 -13.12 1.78
C HIS A 135 -6.96 -12.85 0.85
N ILE A 136 -7.12 -13.68 -0.19
CA ILE A 136 -8.09 -13.47 -1.28
C ILE A 136 -9.54 -13.38 -0.75
N ASP A 137 -9.93 -14.25 0.19
CA ASP A 137 -11.28 -14.22 0.78
C ASP A 137 -11.56 -12.91 1.53
N THR A 138 -10.57 -12.41 2.27
CA THR A 138 -10.64 -11.12 2.97
C THR A 138 -10.75 -9.97 1.96
N ALA A 139 -9.96 -10.00 0.89
CA ALA A 139 -10.01 -9.02 -0.19
C ALA A 139 -11.42 -8.91 -0.80
N LEU A 140 -12.04 -10.07 -1.08
CA LEU A 140 -13.42 -10.13 -1.58
C LEU A 140 -14.43 -9.60 -0.57
N GLN A 141 -14.30 -9.94 0.71
CA GLN A 141 -15.18 -9.43 1.75
C GLN A 141 -15.11 -7.91 1.87
N VAL A 142 -13.90 -7.35 1.86
CA VAL A 142 -13.67 -5.90 1.93
C VAL A 142 -14.24 -5.21 0.69
N GLY A 143 -13.96 -5.75 -0.50
CA GLY A 143 -14.31 -5.14 -1.77
C GLY A 143 -15.81 -5.20 -2.11
N ILE A 144 -16.47 -6.37 -1.98
CA ILE A 144 -17.88 -6.53 -2.35
C ILE A 144 -18.79 -5.61 -1.55
N GLY A 145 -18.52 -5.43 -0.25
CA GLY A 145 -19.34 -4.58 0.62
C GLY A 145 -19.20 -3.08 0.35
N ARG A 146 -18.12 -2.67 -0.35
CA ARG A 146 -17.75 -1.26 -0.53
C ARG A 146 -17.76 -0.80 -1.97
N TRP A 147 -17.72 -1.71 -2.93
CA TRP A 147 -17.69 -1.35 -4.33
C TRP A 147 -18.99 -0.67 -4.75
N ASN A 148 -18.86 0.55 -5.24
CA ASN A 148 -19.93 1.30 -5.85
C ASN A 148 -19.60 1.55 -7.33
N PRO A 149 -20.15 0.75 -8.27
CA PRO A 149 -19.85 0.87 -9.70
C PRO A 149 -20.23 2.21 -10.35
N ASP A 150 -21.08 3.01 -9.70
CA ASP A 150 -21.47 4.33 -10.21
C ASP A 150 -20.47 5.43 -9.84
N LYS A 151 -19.70 5.22 -8.77
CA LYS A 151 -18.72 6.20 -8.26
C LYS A 151 -17.27 5.77 -8.48
N HIS A 152 -17.00 4.48 -8.31
CA HIS A 152 -15.64 3.96 -8.28
C HIS A 152 -15.07 3.76 -9.68
N SER A 153 -13.74 3.73 -9.76
CA SER A 153 -12.98 3.35 -10.95
C SER A 153 -13.41 1.98 -11.47
N VAL A 154 -13.20 1.75 -12.77
CA VAL A 154 -13.33 0.43 -13.38
C VAL A 154 -12.39 -0.60 -12.73
N GLY A 155 -11.22 -0.13 -12.25
CA GLY A 155 -10.17 -0.97 -11.66
C GLY A 155 -10.64 -1.75 -10.45
N VAL A 156 -11.45 -1.15 -9.56
CA VAL A 156 -12.03 -1.87 -8.40
C VAL A 156 -12.80 -3.12 -8.84
N GLY A 157 -13.65 -3.00 -9.85
CA GLY A 157 -14.43 -4.13 -10.33
C GLY A 157 -13.58 -5.18 -11.03
N ILE A 158 -12.54 -4.75 -11.75
CA ILE A 158 -11.58 -5.66 -12.40
C ILE A 158 -10.86 -6.48 -11.32
N GLU A 159 -10.33 -5.84 -10.28
CA GLU A 159 -9.62 -6.54 -9.20
C GLU A 159 -10.55 -7.45 -8.39
N LEU A 160 -11.79 -7.03 -8.13
CA LEU A 160 -12.79 -7.91 -7.53
C LEU A 160 -13.08 -9.16 -8.37
N SER A 161 -13.19 -8.99 -9.69
CA SER A 161 -13.43 -10.10 -10.60
C SER A 161 -12.24 -11.07 -10.61
N LYS A 162 -11.01 -10.55 -10.70
CA LYS A 162 -9.78 -11.35 -10.62
C LYS A 162 -9.66 -12.09 -9.29
N ALA A 163 -9.92 -11.41 -8.17
CA ALA A 163 -9.93 -12.03 -6.84
C ALA A 163 -10.99 -13.14 -6.74
N ALA A 164 -12.18 -12.93 -7.31
CA ALA A 164 -13.23 -13.94 -7.30
C ALA A 164 -12.84 -15.18 -8.13
N LEU A 165 -12.18 -14.99 -9.27
CA LEU A 165 -11.62 -16.09 -10.06
C LEU A 165 -10.53 -16.84 -9.29
N ALA A 166 -9.60 -16.11 -8.66
CA ALA A 166 -8.53 -16.70 -7.86
C ALA A 166 -9.07 -17.52 -6.67
N ALA A 167 -10.21 -17.11 -6.09
CA ALA A 167 -10.92 -17.86 -5.05
C ALA A 167 -11.81 -19.00 -5.57
N GLY A 168 -11.88 -19.23 -6.89
CA GLY A 168 -12.78 -20.21 -7.50
C GLY A 168 -14.28 -19.84 -7.42
N LYS A 169 -14.61 -18.59 -7.07
CA LYS A 169 -15.98 -18.07 -6.95
C LYS A 169 -16.47 -17.56 -8.31
N ILE A 170 -16.61 -18.48 -9.27
CA ILE A 170 -16.92 -18.16 -10.67
C ILE A 170 -18.23 -17.36 -10.81
N ALA A 171 -19.26 -17.66 -10.01
CA ALA A 171 -20.53 -16.93 -10.06
C ALA A 171 -20.38 -15.45 -9.63
N ASP A 172 -19.52 -15.17 -8.65
CA ASP A 172 -19.26 -13.80 -8.19
C ASP A 172 -18.41 -13.04 -9.22
N ALA A 173 -17.42 -13.70 -9.83
CA ALA A 173 -16.66 -13.14 -10.94
C ALA A 173 -17.58 -12.76 -12.12
N LYS A 174 -18.45 -13.68 -12.55
CA LYS A 174 -19.45 -13.43 -13.61
C LYS A 174 -20.31 -12.20 -13.30
N ARG A 175 -20.83 -12.11 -12.07
CA ARG A 175 -21.66 -10.98 -11.64
C ARG A 175 -20.89 -9.65 -11.71
N CYS A 176 -19.64 -9.61 -11.24
CA CYS A 176 -18.83 -8.40 -11.29
C CYS A 176 -18.58 -7.96 -12.75
N VAL A 177 -18.24 -8.92 -13.61
CA VAL A 177 -17.98 -8.64 -15.02
C VAL A 177 -19.24 -8.18 -15.77
N GLU A 178 -20.41 -8.75 -15.49
CA GLU A 178 -21.67 -8.29 -16.07
C GLU A 178 -21.95 -6.81 -15.77
N ILE A 179 -21.70 -6.39 -14.52
CA ILE A 179 -21.81 -4.99 -14.10
C ILE A 179 -20.84 -4.12 -14.90
N LEU A 180 -19.57 -4.55 -15.01
CA LEU A 180 -18.53 -3.83 -15.73
C LEU A 180 -18.84 -3.71 -17.23
N VAL A 181 -19.21 -4.79 -17.90
CA VAL A 181 -19.55 -4.79 -19.34
C VAL A 181 -20.71 -3.86 -19.62
N LYS A 182 -21.73 -3.85 -18.76
CA LYS A 182 -22.87 -2.93 -18.90
C LYS A 182 -22.43 -1.47 -18.79
N ARG A 183 -21.47 -1.16 -17.92
CA ARG A 183 -21.08 0.20 -17.59
C ARG A 183 -19.95 0.74 -18.47
N TYR A 184 -19.07 -0.14 -18.93
CA TYR A 184 -17.85 0.15 -19.69
C TYR A 184 -17.75 -0.78 -20.92
N PRO A 185 -18.74 -0.77 -21.83
CA PRO A 185 -18.85 -1.76 -22.92
C PRO A 185 -17.71 -1.76 -23.93
N GLY A 186 -16.87 -0.71 -23.97
CA GLY A 186 -15.71 -0.59 -24.85
C GLY A 186 -14.37 -0.60 -24.14
N ASN A 187 -14.33 -0.88 -22.82
CA ASN A 187 -13.08 -0.99 -22.11
C ASN A 187 -12.44 -2.35 -22.41
N HIS A 188 -11.20 -2.34 -22.92
CA HIS A 188 -10.50 -3.55 -23.36
C HIS A 188 -10.26 -4.54 -22.20
N ASP A 189 -9.82 -4.06 -21.04
CA ASP A 189 -9.56 -4.92 -19.88
C ASP A 189 -10.84 -5.62 -19.40
N VAL A 190 -11.99 -4.93 -19.47
CA VAL A 190 -13.31 -5.50 -19.14
C VAL A 190 -13.74 -6.56 -20.15
N LEU A 191 -13.46 -6.36 -21.44
CA LEU A 191 -13.77 -7.33 -22.49
C LEU A 191 -12.89 -8.57 -22.39
N ASP A 192 -11.60 -8.39 -22.16
CA ASP A 192 -10.65 -9.50 -21.95
C ASP A 192 -11.05 -10.33 -20.72
N LEU A 193 -11.45 -9.66 -19.64
CA LEU A 193 -11.93 -10.32 -18.43
C LEU A 193 -13.26 -11.06 -18.68
N ARG A 194 -14.20 -10.48 -19.44
CA ARG A 194 -15.43 -11.17 -19.86
C ARG A 194 -15.14 -12.46 -20.61
N ASP A 195 -14.22 -12.41 -21.54
CA ASP A 195 -13.89 -13.58 -22.36
C ASP A 195 -13.23 -14.66 -21.48
N ALA A 196 -12.30 -14.27 -20.58
CA ALA A 196 -11.69 -15.18 -19.62
C ALA A 196 -12.69 -15.87 -18.68
N VAL A 197 -13.76 -15.18 -18.26
CA VAL A 197 -14.79 -15.75 -17.39
C VAL A 197 -15.81 -16.60 -18.17
N ALA A 198 -16.02 -16.33 -19.46
CA ALA A 198 -16.94 -17.09 -20.30
C ALA A 198 -16.43 -18.53 -20.55
N ASP A 199 -15.11 -18.74 -20.54
CA ASP A 199 -14.46 -20.03 -20.77
C ASP A 199 -14.45 -20.96 -19.54
N LEU A 200 -15.00 -20.51 -18.39
CA LEU A 200 -15.05 -21.23 -17.10
C LEU A 200 -16.48 -21.66 -16.73
#